data_AF-A0A1E5V842-F1
#
_entry.id   AF-A0A1E5V842-F1
#
_cell.length_a   1.000
_cell.length_b   1.000
_cell.length_c   1.000
_cell.angle_alpha   90.00
_cell.angle_beta   90.00
_cell.angle_gamma   90.00
#
_symmetry.space_group_name_H-M   'P 1'
#
loop_
_entity.id
_entity.type
_entity.pdbx_description
1 polymer ?
#
loop_
_entity_poly.entity_id
_entity_poly.type
_entity_poly.pdbx_seq_one_letter_code
_entity_poly.pdbx_strand_id
1 'polypeptide(L)'
;MSGVWVFKDGLVRRVENPGQDEEGSSGGGGGRRRKVLVHVPSGEVVTSYEVLERRLRELGWERYVNDPCLLLFHQRSTVHLISVPRDFARFRLVHMYDIVVKTRNVFEVRDAA
;
A
#
# COMPACT_ATOMS: atom_id res chain seq x y z
N MET A 1 -17.31 -1.75 -2.57
CA MET A 1 -18.71 -1.60 -3.01
C MET A 1 -18.92 -0.15 -3.44
N SER A 2 -18.53 0.22 -4.67
CA SER A 2 -18.76 1.57 -5.21
C SER A 2 -19.09 1.47 -6.70
N GLY A 3 -20.17 2.15 -7.10
CA GLY A 3 -20.71 2.16 -8.45
C GLY A 3 -22.15 2.68 -8.40
N VAL A 4 -22.41 3.80 -9.08
CA VAL A 4 -23.78 4.31 -9.22
C VAL A 4 -24.43 3.53 -10.36
N TRP A 5 -25.53 2.85 -10.04
CA TRP A 5 -26.37 2.19 -11.03
C TRP A 5 -27.35 3.20 -11.60
N VAL A 6 -27.40 3.33 -12.92
CA VAL A 6 -28.35 4.22 -13.59
C VAL A 6 -29.31 3.37 -14.41
N PHE A 7 -30.60 3.63 -14.23
CA PHE A 7 -31.65 3.03 -15.02
C PHE A 7 -32.09 4.00 -16.11
N LYS A 8 -31.93 3.60 -17.38
CA LYS A 8 -32.39 4.39 -18.53
C LYS A 8 -32.93 3.46 -19.60
N ASP A 9 -34.10 3.79 -20.15
CA ASP A 9 -34.77 3.06 -21.24
C ASP A 9 -34.99 1.57 -20.95
N GLY A 10 -35.34 1.23 -19.70
CA GLY A 10 -35.62 -0.16 -19.29
C GLY A 10 -34.38 -0.99 -18.99
N LEU A 11 -33.17 -0.45 -19.21
CA LEU A 11 -31.91 -1.16 -18.99
C LEU A 11 -31.17 -0.60 -17.76
N VAL A 12 -30.77 -1.51 -16.86
CA VAL A 12 -29.84 -1.19 -15.77
C VAL A 12 -28.44 -1.17 -16.35
N ARG A 13 -27.76 -0.01 -16.32
CA ARG A 13 -26.33 0.08 -16.64
C ARG A 13 -25.54 0.51 -15.42
N ARG A 14 -24.45 -0.19 -15.13
CA ARG A 14 -23.45 0.26 -14.18
C ARG A 14 -22.69 1.43 -14.83
N VAL A 15 -22.61 2.56 -14.16
CA VAL A 15 -21.69 3.63 -14.59
C VAL A 15 -20.32 3.28 -14.04
N GLU A 16 -19.42 2.87 -14.94
CA GLU A 16 -18.01 2.74 -14.63
C GLU A 16 -17.44 4.16 -14.47
N ASN A 17 -16.88 4.44 -13.30
CA ASN A 17 -16.21 5.70 -13.04
C ASN A 17 -14.82 5.59 -13.70
N PRO A 18 -14.47 6.43 -14.69
CA PRO A 18 -13.19 6.33 -15.43
C PRO A 18 -11.96 6.71 -14.59
N GLY A 19 -12.04 6.63 -13.26
CA GLY A 19 -10.93 6.89 -12.34
C GLY A 19 -10.72 5.80 -11.30
N GLN A 20 -11.35 4.62 -11.44
CA GLN A 20 -11.29 3.59 -10.38
C GLN A 20 -10.64 2.27 -10.81
N ASP A 21 -10.39 2.06 -12.10
CA ASP A 21 -9.69 0.86 -12.59
C ASP A 21 -8.16 1.06 -12.77
N GLU A 22 -7.62 2.21 -12.38
CA GLU A 22 -6.19 2.55 -12.53
C GLU A 22 -5.43 2.69 -11.20
N GLU A 23 -5.92 2.10 -10.11
CA GLU A 23 -5.12 1.96 -8.88
C GLU A 23 -4.22 0.71 -8.90
N GLY A 24 -4.15 0.04 -10.06
CA GLY A 24 -3.48 -1.24 -10.24
C GLY A 24 -2.53 -1.38 -11.43
N SER A 25 -2.48 -0.44 -12.37
CA SER A 25 -1.61 -0.55 -13.54
C SER A 25 -0.73 0.67 -13.70
N SER A 26 0.56 0.42 -13.66
CA SER A 26 1.57 1.25 -14.30
C SER A 26 1.21 1.46 -15.77
N GLY A 27 0.72 2.65 -16.11
CA GLY A 27 0.72 3.15 -17.48
C GLY A 27 -0.61 3.76 -17.95
N GLY A 28 -0.68 5.09 -17.91
CA GLY A 28 -1.39 5.85 -18.96
C GLY A 28 -2.53 6.76 -18.52
N GLY A 29 -2.21 8.03 -18.22
CA GLY A 29 -3.14 9.14 -18.46
C GLY A 29 -3.50 9.99 -17.25
N GLY A 30 -2.66 10.98 -16.94
CA GLY A 30 -3.03 12.10 -16.07
C GLY A 30 -2.18 12.28 -14.81
N GLY A 31 -0.89 12.62 -14.97
CA GLY A 31 -0.13 13.46 -14.03
C GLY A 31 0.05 13.04 -12.56
N ARG A 32 -0.45 11.89 -12.11
CA ARG A 32 -0.30 11.48 -10.71
C ARG A 32 1.07 10.85 -10.52
N ARG A 33 2.02 11.64 -10.02
CA ARG A 33 3.37 11.20 -9.65
C ARG A 33 3.28 9.90 -8.83
N ARG A 34 4.10 8.91 -9.19
CA ARG A 34 4.15 7.63 -8.49
C ARG A 34 4.44 7.89 -7.01
N LYS A 35 3.70 7.28 -6.09
CA LYS A 35 3.95 7.45 -4.66
C LYS A 35 4.99 6.45 -4.17
N VAL A 36 5.84 6.87 -3.24
CA VAL A 36 6.90 6.06 -2.64
C VAL A 36 6.82 6.14 -1.11
N LEU A 37 7.17 5.04 -0.45
CA LEU A 37 7.33 5.01 1.00
C LEU A 37 8.79 5.34 1.33
N VAL A 38 8.99 6.29 2.24
CA VAL A 38 10.32 6.77 2.64
C VAL A 38 10.49 6.61 4.14
N HIS A 39 11.61 6.03 4.56
CA HIS A 39 12.01 6.02 5.96
C HIS A 39 12.56 7.42 6.32
N VAL A 40 11.83 8.17 7.14
CA VAL A 40 12.10 9.59 7.40
C VAL A 40 13.49 9.83 8.01
N PRO A 41 13.92 9.08 9.05
CA PRO A 41 15.22 9.33 9.69
C PRO A 41 16.42 9.17 8.76
N SER A 42 16.36 8.26 7.78
CA SER A 42 17.49 8.00 6.87
C SER A 42 17.30 8.57 5.46
N GLY A 43 16.11 9.08 5.13
CA GLY A 43 15.74 9.48 3.77
C GLY A 43 15.68 8.34 2.76
N GLU A 44 15.73 7.08 3.21
CA GLU A 44 15.82 5.92 2.32
C GLU A 44 14.44 5.58 1.75
N VAL A 45 14.38 5.46 0.42
CA VAL A 45 13.17 5.01 -0.27
C VAL A 45 13.06 3.49 -0.15
N VAL A 46 11.88 3.01 0.23
CA VAL A 46 11.58 1.58 0.30
C VAL A 46 11.32 1.06 -1.11
N THR A 47 12.31 0.37 -1.66
CA THR A 47 12.27 -0.18 -3.03
C THR A 47 12.05 -1.69 -3.07
N SER A 48 12.13 -2.37 -1.94
CA SER A 48 11.92 -3.82 -1.82
C SER A 48 11.48 -4.22 -0.40
N TYR A 49 11.05 -5.48 -0.22
CA TYR A 49 10.69 -5.99 1.11
C TYR A 49 11.90 -6.20 2.02
N GLU A 50 13.09 -6.42 1.49
CA GLU A 50 14.33 -6.49 2.29
C GLU A 50 14.63 -5.14 2.95
N VAL A 51 14.45 -4.03 2.22
CA VAL A 51 14.60 -2.67 2.77
C VAL A 51 13.53 -2.41 3.83
N LEU A 52 12.26 -2.71 3.52
CA LEU A 52 11.15 -2.51 4.46
C LEU A 52 11.37 -3.30 5.75
N GLU A 53 11.69 -4.59 5.63
CA GLU A 53 11.87 -5.49 6.77
C GLU A 53 13.05 -5.05 7.65
N ARG A 54 14.18 -4.65 7.06
CA ARG A 54 15.31 -4.13 7.83
C ARG A 54 14.91 -2.91 8.66
N ARG A 55 14.21 -1.94 8.06
CA ARG A 55 13.75 -0.73 8.76
C ARG A 55 12.67 -1.00 9.80
N LEU A 56 11.74 -1.91 9.52
CA LEU A 56 10.73 -2.36 10.49
C LEU A 56 11.38 -3.07 11.70
N ARG A 57 12.43 -3.88 11.46
CA ARG A 57 13.17 -4.58 12.52
C ARG A 57 13.87 -3.63 13.49
N GLU A 58 14.42 -2.53 12.98
CA GLU A 58 14.99 -1.45 13.82
C GLU A 58 13.94 -0.85 14.79
N LEU A 59 12.64 -0.99 14.49
CA LEU A 59 11.50 -0.53 15.29
C LEU A 59 10.84 -1.65 16.13
N GLY A 60 11.44 -2.85 16.18
CA GLY A 60 10.94 -4.00 16.94
C GLY A 60 9.81 -4.77 16.25
N TRP A 61 9.65 -4.63 14.93
CA TRP A 61 8.73 -5.44 14.14
C TRP A 61 9.43 -6.68 13.59
N GLU A 62 8.74 -7.81 13.64
CA GLU A 62 9.27 -9.12 13.26
C GLU A 62 8.29 -9.85 12.34
N ARG A 63 8.78 -10.83 11.58
CA ARG A 63 7.93 -11.74 10.79
C ARG A 63 7.04 -12.55 11.73
N TYR A 64 5.73 -12.49 11.51
CA TYR A 64 4.77 -13.10 12.45
C TYR A 64 4.34 -14.51 12.04
N VAL A 65 4.03 -14.73 10.76
CA VAL A 65 3.54 -15.99 10.20
C VAL A 65 4.01 -16.13 8.75
N ASN A 66 4.30 -17.35 8.32
CA ASN A 66 4.53 -17.65 6.91
C ASN A 66 3.19 -17.92 6.21
N ASP A 67 2.70 -16.94 5.46
CA ASP A 67 1.48 -17.04 4.66
C ASP A 67 1.85 -17.11 3.16
N PRO A 68 1.28 -18.01 2.35
CA PRO A 68 1.66 -18.18 0.95
C PRO A 68 1.41 -16.93 0.09
N CYS A 69 0.44 -16.09 0.46
CA CYS A 69 0.00 -14.93 -0.32
C CYS A 69 0.48 -13.59 0.25
N LEU A 70 0.77 -13.55 1.55
CA LEU A 70 1.05 -12.33 2.30
C LEU A 70 2.37 -12.38 3.07
N LEU A 71 2.90 -11.20 3.31
CA LEU A 71 4.01 -10.95 4.21
C LEU A 71 3.46 -10.21 5.42
N LEU A 72 3.56 -10.84 6.59
CA LEU A 72 2.99 -10.35 7.84
C LEU A 72 4.10 -9.95 8.81
N PHE A 73 4.00 -8.75 9.38
CA PHE A 73 4.88 -8.25 10.41
C PHE A 73 4.10 -7.92 11.67
N HIS A 74 4.58 -8.37 12.82
CA HIS A 74 4.00 -8.06 14.13
C HIS A 74 5.01 -7.28 14.96
N GLN A 75 4.53 -6.28 15.69
CA GLN A 75 5.36 -5.60 16.68
C GLN A 75 5.17 -6.29 18.02
N ARG A 76 6.25 -6.91 18.51
CA ARG A 76 6.24 -7.70 19.75
C ARG A 76 5.65 -6.88 20.89
N SER A 77 4.77 -7.51 21.68
CA SER A 77 4.06 -6.88 22.81
C SER A 77 3.00 -5.83 22.44
N THR A 78 2.56 -5.75 21.18
CA THR A 78 1.41 -4.93 20.77
C THR A 78 0.37 -5.78 20.03
N VAL A 79 -0.78 -5.20 19.71
CA VAL A 79 -1.79 -5.82 18.84
C VAL A 79 -1.59 -5.47 17.35
N HIS A 80 -0.52 -4.74 17.02
CA HIS A 80 -0.36 -4.22 15.67
C HIS A 80 0.24 -5.26 14.72
N LEU A 81 -0.39 -5.42 13.55
CA LEU A 81 0.00 -6.33 12.49
C LEU A 81 0.05 -5.57 11.16
N ILE A 82 1.18 -5.49 10.48
CA ILE A 82 1.28 -4.97 9.11
C ILE A 82 1.11 -6.15 8.15
N SER A 83 0.26 -5.98 7.14
CA SER A 83 0.07 -6.98 6.08
C SER A 83 0.34 -6.37 4.71
N VAL A 84 1.25 -7.00 3.97
CA VAL A 84 1.61 -6.59 2.61
C VAL A 84 1.57 -7.78 1.67
N PRO A 85 1.37 -7.58 0.35
CA PRO A 85 1.45 -8.66 -0.63
C PRO A 85 2.83 -9.33 -0.59
N ARG A 86 2.93 -10.57 -1.06
CA ARG A 86 4.22 -11.24 -1.17
C ARG A 86 5.07 -10.74 -2.35
N ASP A 87 4.39 -10.31 -3.41
CA ASP A 87 5.00 -9.66 -4.56
C ASP A 87 5.04 -8.13 -4.38
N PHE A 88 6.23 -7.55 -4.39
CA PHE A 88 6.43 -6.12 -4.19
C PHE A 88 5.83 -5.28 -5.32
N ALA A 89 5.65 -5.84 -6.53
CA ALA A 89 4.96 -5.14 -7.61
C ALA A 89 3.49 -4.83 -7.29
N ARG A 90 2.89 -5.57 -6.34
CA ARG A 90 1.54 -5.36 -5.82
C ARG A 90 1.50 -4.40 -4.62
N PHE A 91 2.63 -3.85 -4.19
CA PHE A 91 2.71 -2.88 -3.11
C PHE A 91 2.09 -1.54 -3.55
N ARG A 92 1.06 -1.12 -2.82
CA ARG A 92 0.13 -0.03 -3.15
C ARG A 92 -0.01 0.92 -1.98
N LEU A 93 -0.64 2.07 -2.22
CA LEU A 93 -0.86 3.13 -1.24
C LEU A 93 -1.51 2.64 0.06
N VAL A 94 -2.49 1.73 -0.02
CA VAL A 94 -3.15 1.16 1.17
C VAL A 94 -2.14 0.51 2.12
N HIS A 95 -1.16 -0.20 1.57
CA HIS A 95 -0.10 -0.86 2.34
C HIS A 95 0.90 0.16 2.90
N MET A 96 1.25 1.18 2.10
CA MET A 96 2.15 2.25 2.53
C MET A 96 1.57 3.03 3.71
N TYR A 97 0.31 3.47 3.63
CA TYR A 97 -0.33 4.23 4.71
C TYR A 97 -0.58 3.39 5.96
N ASP A 98 -0.86 2.09 5.82
CA ASP A 98 -0.94 1.18 6.96
C ASP A 98 0.38 1.17 7.76
N ILE A 99 1.52 1.10 7.06
CA ILE A 99 2.85 1.18 7.68
C ILE A 99 3.06 2.54 8.35
N VAL A 100 2.72 3.66 7.70
CA VAL A 100 2.88 5.01 8.27
C VAL A 100 2.13 5.14 9.59
N VAL A 101 0.87 4.73 9.64
CA VAL A 101 0.04 4.80 10.84
C VAL A 101 0.60 3.91 11.95
N LYS A 102 0.93 2.65 11.63
CA LYS A 102 1.40 1.67 12.63
C LYS A 102 2.80 1.96 13.17
N THR A 103 3.61 2.71 12.41
CA THR A 103 4.97 3.11 12.81
C THR A 103 5.04 4.52 13.38
N ARG A 104 3.89 5.18 13.64
CA ARG A 104 3.82 6.54 14.19
C ARG A 104 4.62 7.56 13.37
N ASN A 105 4.47 7.50 12.04
CA ASN A 105 5.10 8.42 11.08
C ASN A 105 6.64 8.36 11.02
N VAL A 106 7.27 7.25 11.46
CA VAL A 106 8.69 6.99 11.15
C VAL A 106 8.90 6.81 9.64
N PHE A 107 7.85 6.39 8.93
CA PHE A 107 7.79 6.41 7.48
C PHE A 107 6.84 7.50 6.99
N GLU A 108 7.02 7.92 5.74
CA GLU A 108 6.18 8.89 5.04
C GLU A 108 5.91 8.46 3.60
N VAL A 109 4.72 8.75 3.08
CA VAL A 109 4.41 8.58 1.65
C VAL A 109 4.68 9.88 0.91
N ARG A 110 5.61 9.85 -0.05
CA ARG A 110 6.00 11.02 -0.86
C ARG A 110 5.72 10.79 -2.34
N ASP A 111 5.69 11.87 -3.11
CA ASP A 111 5.79 11.77 -4.56
C ASP A 111 7.19 11.30 -4.94
N ALA A 112 7.28 10.36 -5.87
CA ALA A 112 8.52 10.02 -6.54
C ALA A 112 9.02 11.25 -7.29
N ALA A 113 10.32 11.51 -7.15
CA ALA A 113 11.02 12.53 -7.90
C ALA A 113 11.06 12.19 -9.40
#